data_AF-A0A9E0MJ02-F1
#
_entry.id   AF-A0A9E0MJ02-F1
#
_cell.length_a   1.000
_cell.length_b   1.000
_cell.length_c   1.000
_cell.angle_alpha   90.00
_cell.angle_beta   90.00
_cell.angle_gamma   90.00
#
_symmetry.space_group_name_H-M   'P 1'
#
loop_
_entity.id
_entity.type
_entity.pdbx_description
1 polymer ?
#
loop_
_entity_poly.entity_id
_entity_poly.type
_entity_poly.pdbx_seq_one_letter_code
_entity_poly.pdbx_strand_id
1 'polypeptide(L)'
;ISLTTTAYLGITYLDLSWQVAALLALALLTPSTGFILDTLSRLGLNEDERYWVTVKAVGGELLALLVLFVVLQSGSIERLALATTALAAMIIVLPLLFMGLGRLVLPHAPGSEFSLLVMVGLIAAYVTYQLGVYYLVGAFLAGFIARLLRQRMPMLASDENLRAIQMFASFFVPFYFFYMGMRVPSGALNWDALLWGIGLTIVVLPLRIGSIWLHRRMTGGETAMGSLRVATALAPTLIFTLVLATILRERFQVSDTWYGALLIYAALTTWFPSLVLAKPVDFNVLVSPLPEPLQARQAAAASKKQTAATDAATNQADRLARPEPAASVDTAPPSPGN
;
A
#
# COMPACT_ATOMS: atom_id res chain seq x y z
N ILE A 1 4.33 -10.80 19.07
CA ILE A 1 5.71 -10.43 19.37
C ILE A 1 5.91 -8.96 19.03
N SER A 2 6.44 -8.16 19.96
CA SER A 2 6.70 -6.73 19.76
C SER A 2 8.17 -6.50 19.42
N LEU A 3 8.46 -5.33 18.84
CA LEU A 3 9.82 -4.90 18.52
C LEU A 3 10.73 -4.87 19.75
N THR A 4 10.22 -4.37 20.88
CA THR A 4 10.95 -4.32 22.15
C THR A 4 11.27 -5.71 22.69
N THR A 5 10.32 -6.64 22.65
CA THR A 5 10.56 -8.03 23.07
C THR A 5 11.59 -8.70 22.19
N THR A 6 11.50 -8.59 20.86
CA THR A 6 12.49 -9.20 19.96
C THR A 6 13.88 -8.60 20.15
N ALA A 7 13.99 -7.28 20.31
CA ALA A 7 15.27 -6.63 20.59
C ALA A 7 15.85 -7.08 21.94
N TYR A 8 15.03 -7.13 23.00
CA TYR A 8 15.45 -7.62 24.31
C TYR A 8 15.96 -9.06 24.26
N LEU A 9 15.27 -9.95 23.55
CA LEU A 9 15.72 -11.33 23.36
C LEU A 9 17.07 -11.39 22.61
N GLY A 10 17.27 -10.54 21.61
CA GLY A 10 18.55 -10.45 20.89
C GLY A 10 19.69 -9.97 21.79
N ILE A 11 19.44 -9.03 22.69
CA ILE A 11 20.45 -8.56 23.66
C ILE A 11 20.79 -9.68 24.66
N THR A 12 19.78 -10.33 25.22
CA THR A 12 19.97 -11.27 26.34
C THR A 12 20.48 -12.65 25.91
N TYR A 13 20.06 -13.16 24.74
CA TYR A 13 20.37 -14.53 24.32
C TYR A 13 21.38 -14.62 23.18
N LEU A 14 21.62 -13.53 22.45
CA LEU A 14 22.54 -13.50 21.31
C LEU A 14 23.71 -12.53 21.53
N ASP A 15 23.84 -11.96 22.75
CA ASP A 15 24.86 -10.97 23.14
C ASP A 15 25.01 -9.82 22.13
N LEU A 16 23.91 -9.44 21.48
CA LEU A 16 23.93 -8.37 20.48
C LEU A 16 23.94 -7.01 21.17
N SER A 17 24.65 -6.06 20.58
CA SER A 17 24.48 -4.66 20.98
C SER A 17 23.02 -4.24 20.78
N TRP A 18 22.56 -3.28 21.58
CA TRP A 18 21.17 -2.84 21.51
C TRP A 18 20.79 -2.29 20.12
N GLN A 19 21.73 -1.64 19.38
CA GLN A 19 21.47 -1.19 18.02
C GLN A 19 21.27 -2.37 17.07
N VAL A 20 22.16 -3.36 17.13
CA VAL A 20 22.09 -4.57 16.28
C VAL A 20 20.81 -5.34 16.56
N ALA A 21 20.45 -5.51 17.84
CA ALA A 21 19.23 -6.17 18.24
C ALA A 21 17.97 -5.42 17.79
N ALA A 22 17.95 -4.09 17.86
CA ALA A 22 16.85 -3.27 17.37
C ALA A 22 16.71 -3.34 15.84
N LEU A 23 17.82 -3.28 15.10
CA LEU A 23 17.82 -3.43 13.63
C LEU A 23 17.40 -4.83 13.20
N LEU A 24 17.82 -5.87 13.93
CA LEU A 24 17.37 -7.24 13.70
C LEU A 24 15.86 -7.37 13.96
N ALA A 25 15.36 -6.81 15.05
CA ALA A 25 13.92 -6.79 15.35
C ALA A 25 13.12 -6.06 14.25
N LEU A 26 13.65 -4.94 13.75
CA LEU A 26 13.06 -4.24 12.60
C LEU A 26 13.06 -5.12 11.35
N ALA A 27 14.16 -5.82 11.06
CA ALA A 27 14.28 -6.68 9.88
C ALA A 27 13.29 -7.85 9.92
N LEU A 28 13.03 -8.39 11.11
CA LEU A 28 12.12 -9.51 11.28
C LEU A 28 10.64 -9.09 11.31
N LEU A 29 10.31 -7.90 11.81
CA LEU A 29 8.92 -7.56 12.13
C LEU A 29 8.30 -6.50 11.21
N THR A 30 9.12 -5.73 10.50
CA THR A 30 8.62 -4.58 9.71
C THR A 30 7.98 -5.06 8.41
N PRO A 31 6.68 -4.77 8.18
CA PRO A 31 6.03 -5.07 6.91
C PRO A 31 6.61 -4.21 5.77
N SER A 32 6.76 -4.80 4.58
CA SER A 32 7.16 -4.06 3.38
C SER A 32 5.93 -3.47 2.70
N THR A 33 5.49 -2.27 3.14
CA THR A 33 4.27 -1.63 2.62
C THR A 33 4.25 -1.50 1.11
N GLY A 34 5.35 -1.05 0.48
CA GLY A 34 5.41 -0.90 -0.98
C GLY A 34 5.06 -2.20 -1.72
N PHE A 35 5.60 -3.33 -1.27
CA PHE A 35 5.30 -4.65 -1.84
C PHE A 35 3.88 -5.12 -1.48
N ILE A 36 3.45 -4.91 -0.23
CA ILE A 36 2.12 -5.31 0.24
C ILE A 36 1.03 -4.57 -0.56
N LEU A 37 1.16 -3.26 -0.77
CA LEU A 37 0.17 -2.47 -1.49
C LEU A 37 0.09 -2.83 -2.97
N ASP A 38 1.22 -3.14 -3.62
CA ASP A 38 1.24 -3.55 -5.03
C ASP A 38 0.60 -4.92 -5.25
N THR A 39 0.73 -5.83 -4.28
CA THR A 39 0.16 -7.18 -4.35
C THR A 39 -1.28 -7.27 -3.81
N LEU A 40 -1.74 -6.27 -3.06
CA LEU A 40 -3.02 -6.29 -2.33
C LEU A 40 -4.24 -6.57 -3.21
N SER A 41 -4.24 -6.04 -4.43
CA SER A 41 -5.34 -6.21 -5.39
C SER A 41 -5.50 -7.66 -5.88
N ARG A 42 -4.39 -8.41 -5.91
CA ARG A 42 -4.29 -9.80 -6.37
C ARG A 42 -4.65 -10.81 -5.28
N LEU A 43 -4.64 -10.39 -4.02
CA LEU A 43 -5.07 -11.22 -2.90
C LEU A 43 -6.60 -11.29 -2.85
N GLY A 44 -7.14 -12.42 -2.39
CA GLY A 44 -8.58 -12.66 -2.26
C GLY A 44 -9.30 -11.81 -1.20
N LEU A 45 -8.66 -10.77 -0.66
CA LEU A 45 -9.16 -9.96 0.45
C LEU A 45 -10.36 -9.08 0.07
N ASN A 46 -11.31 -8.92 1.00
CA ASN A 46 -12.42 -7.97 0.88
C ASN A 46 -11.97 -6.51 1.18
N GLU A 47 -12.85 -5.52 0.99
CA GLU A 47 -12.48 -4.10 1.15
C GLU A 47 -12.04 -3.75 2.58
N ASP A 48 -12.74 -4.25 3.60
CA ASP A 48 -12.40 -4.01 5.00
C ASP A 48 -11.02 -4.59 5.35
N GLU A 49 -10.74 -5.83 4.92
CA GLU A 49 -9.44 -6.48 5.09
C GLU A 49 -8.32 -5.67 4.41
N ARG A 50 -8.56 -5.20 3.18
CA ARG A 50 -7.60 -4.37 2.43
C ARG A 50 -7.31 -3.04 3.13
N TYR A 51 -8.35 -2.40 3.67
CA TYR A 51 -8.20 -1.18 4.46
C TYR A 51 -7.31 -1.44 5.68
N TRP A 52 -7.60 -2.49 6.46
CA TRP A 52 -6.81 -2.82 7.65
C TRP A 52 -5.36 -3.21 7.35
N VAL A 53 -5.11 -3.97 6.27
CA VAL A 53 -3.76 -4.26 5.81
C VAL A 53 -3.03 -2.97 5.47
N THR A 54 -3.67 -2.07 4.72
CA THR A 54 -3.08 -0.78 4.31
C THR A 54 -2.70 0.07 5.53
N VAL A 55 -3.62 0.27 6.47
CA VAL A 55 -3.39 1.10 7.66
C VAL A 55 -2.29 0.51 8.53
N LYS A 56 -2.30 -0.81 8.77
CA LYS A 56 -1.27 -1.47 9.59
C LYS A 56 0.10 -1.50 8.92
N ALA A 57 0.16 -1.70 7.61
CA ALA A 57 1.42 -1.68 6.86
C ALA A 57 2.07 -0.29 6.90
N VAL A 58 1.31 0.75 6.52
CA VAL A 58 1.78 2.15 6.52
C VAL A 58 2.20 2.58 7.93
N GLY A 59 1.39 2.28 8.95
CA GLY A 59 1.72 2.61 10.34
C GLY A 59 2.97 1.88 10.83
N GLY A 60 3.13 0.60 10.47
CA GLY A 60 4.31 -0.20 10.81
C GLY A 60 5.59 0.32 10.15
N GLU A 61 5.52 0.71 8.88
CA GLU A 61 6.66 1.31 8.17
C GLU A 61 7.04 2.69 8.74
N LEU A 62 6.07 3.55 9.04
CA LEU A 62 6.31 4.83 9.70
C LEU A 62 7.05 4.66 11.02
N LEU A 63 6.56 3.74 11.87
CA LEU A 63 7.22 3.41 13.13
C LEU A 63 8.63 2.86 12.89
N ALA A 64 8.79 1.99 11.91
CA ALA A 64 10.09 1.40 11.58
C ALA A 64 11.11 2.44 11.12
N LEU A 65 10.70 3.40 10.28
CA LEU A 65 11.57 4.51 9.84
C LEU A 65 11.98 5.40 11.02
N LEU A 66 11.07 5.67 11.96
CA LEU A 66 11.37 6.43 13.18
C LEU A 66 12.38 5.68 14.06
N VAL A 67 12.15 4.39 14.32
CA VAL A 67 13.07 3.57 15.12
C VAL A 67 14.42 3.44 14.40
N LEU A 68 14.43 3.20 13.10
CA LEU A 68 15.65 3.13 12.29
C LEU A 68 16.46 4.43 12.39
N PHE A 69 15.79 5.58 12.31
CA PHE A 69 16.42 6.89 12.49
C PHE A 69 17.10 6.99 13.85
N VAL A 70 16.37 6.71 14.94
CA VAL A 70 16.91 6.80 16.31
C VAL A 70 18.10 5.85 16.48
N VAL A 71 17.96 4.60 16.03
CA VAL A 71 18.99 3.58 16.19
C VAL A 71 20.27 3.97 15.45
N LEU A 72 20.17 4.43 14.20
CA LEU A 72 21.33 4.81 13.40
C LEU A 72 22.03 6.09 13.89
N GLN A 73 21.29 7.00 14.53
CA GLN A 73 21.83 8.28 14.99
C GLN A 73 22.27 8.26 16.46
N SER A 74 21.94 7.20 17.20
CA SER A 74 22.22 7.08 18.63
C SER A 74 23.70 7.07 19.03
N GLY A 75 24.62 6.92 18.06
CA GLY A 75 26.06 6.95 18.31
C GLY A 75 26.62 8.34 18.68
N SER A 76 25.87 9.42 18.46
CA SER A 76 26.30 10.78 18.83
C SER A 76 25.09 11.68 19.09
N ILE A 77 25.04 12.29 20.28
CA ILE A 77 23.97 13.23 20.66
C ILE A 77 23.94 14.42 19.70
N GLU A 78 25.10 14.93 19.27
CA GLU A 78 25.19 16.04 18.32
C GLU A 78 24.61 15.65 16.96
N ARG A 79 25.00 14.49 16.41
CA ARG A 79 24.45 14.01 15.13
C ARG A 79 22.94 13.77 15.22
N LEU A 80 22.48 13.18 16.33
CA LEU A 80 21.06 12.98 16.57
C LEU A 80 20.31 14.31 16.64
N ALA A 81 20.83 15.31 17.33
CA ALA A 81 20.23 16.64 17.42
C ALA A 81 20.15 17.31 16.04
N LEU A 82 21.27 17.36 15.31
CA LEU A 82 21.33 17.95 13.97
C LEU A 82 20.37 17.26 12.99
N ALA A 83 20.37 15.91 12.97
CA ALA A 83 19.50 15.15 12.09
C ALA A 83 18.01 15.29 12.47
N THR A 84 17.70 15.41 13.76
CA THR A 84 16.33 15.67 14.25
C THR A 84 15.87 17.07 13.84
N THR A 85 16.71 18.09 14.04
CA THR A 85 16.42 19.46 13.61
C THR A 85 16.23 19.54 12.10
N ALA A 86 17.05 18.84 11.32
CA ALA A 86 16.92 18.80 9.87
C ALA A 86 15.63 18.09 9.42
N LEU A 87 15.25 16.97 10.04
CA LEU A 87 13.97 16.31 9.77
C LEU A 87 12.78 17.21 10.12
N ALA A 88 12.83 17.87 11.28
CA ALA A 88 11.80 18.83 11.69
C ALA A 88 11.71 20.01 10.70
N ALA A 89 12.85 20.53 10.24
CA ALA A 89 12.90 21.56 9.21
C ALA A 89 12.29 21.05 7.89
N MET A 90 12.59 19.81 7.46
CA MET A 90 11.97 19.24 6.26
C MET A 90 10.46 19.07 6.36
N ILE A 91 9.92 18.72 7.54
CA ILE A 91 8.47 18.65 7.78
C ILE A 91 7.80 20.01 7.50
N ILE A 92 8.50 21.12 7.74
CA ILE A 92 8.01 22.48 7.50
C ILE A 92 8.31 22.94 6.07
N VAL A 93 9.52 22.68 5.58
CA VAL A 93 10.02 23.16 4.28
C VAL A 93 9.39 22.41 3.13
N LEU A 94 9.24 21.08 3.19
CA LEU A 94 8.69 20.29 2.07
C LEU A 94 7.26 20.70 1.70
N PRO A 95 6.32 20.93 2.64
CA PRO A 95 5.00 21.40 2.27
C PRO A 95 5.03 22.77 1.59
N LEU A 96 5.84 23.70 2.12
CA LEU A 96 6.02 25.03 1.56
C LEU A 96 6.64 24.96 0.15
N LEU A 97 7.62 24.09 -0.04
CA LEU A 97 8.26 23.82 -1.31
C LEU A 97 7.25 23.29 -2.34
N PHE A 98 6.46 22.27 -1.99
CA PHE A 98 5.42 21.74 -2.89
C PHE A 98 4.39 22.80 -3.25
N MET A 99 3.93 23.60 -2.30
CA MET A 99 2.99 24.70 -2.56
C MET A 99 3.63 25.79 -3.44
N GLY A 100 4.89 26.13 -3.21
CA GLY A 100 5.63 27.12 -4.00
C GLY A 100 5.82 26.63 -5.44
N LEU A 101 6.32 25.41 -5.63
CA LEU A 101 6.50 24.80 -6.94
C LEU A 101 5.17 24.71 -7.70
N GLY A 102 4.09 24.30 -7.04
CA GLY A 102 2.81 24.19 -7.72
C GLY A 102 2.09 25.51 -8.00
N ARG A 103 2.50 26.61 -7.36
CA ARG A 103 1.99 27.95 -7.71
C ARG A 103 2.86 28.65 -8.75
N LEU A 104 4.17 28.43 -8.72
CA LEU A 104 5.13 29.18 -9.54
C LEU A 104 5.47 28.45 -10.84
N VAL A 105 5.76 27.14 -10.75
CA VAL A 105 6.26 26.36 -11.90
C VAL A 105 5.11 25.82 -12.74
N LEU A 106 4.08 25.28 -12.10
CA LEU A 106 2.95 24.63 -12.76
C LEU A 106 2.22 25.50 -13.81
N PRO A 107 1.97 26.80 -13.58
CA PRO A 107 1.37 27.66 -14.60
C PRO A 107 2.23 27.85 -15.85
N HIS A 108 3.56 27.75 -15.71
CA HIS A 108 4.52 27.97 -16.80
C HIS A 108 4.95 26.66 -17.48
N ALA A 109 4.77 25.51 -16.81
CA ALA A 109 5.15 24.18 -17.30
C ALA A 109 4.13 23.10 -16.88
N PRO A 110 2.92 23.09 -17.48
CA PRO A 110 1.93 22.05 -17.23
C PRO A 110 2.45 20.67 -17.69
N GLY A 111 2.16 19.61 -16.94
CA GLY A 111 2.66 18.25 -17.21
C GLY A 111 4.00 17.92 -16.52
N SER A 112 4.61 18.87 -15.81
CA SER A 112 5.87 18.65 -15.07
C SER A 112 5.68 18.13 -13.65
N GLU A 113 4.44 17.95 -13.19
CA GLU A 113 4.07 17.57 -11.82
C GLU A 113 4.76 16.28 -11.37
N PHE A 114 4.73 15.26 -12.23
CA PHE A 114 5.40 13.99 -11.99
C PHE A 114 6.91 14.19 -11.76
N SER A 115 7.59 14.89 -12.68
CA SER A 115 9.03 15.14 -12.58
C SER A 115 9.39 15.96 -11.34
N LEU A 116 8.56 16.94 -10.98
CA LEU A 116 8.73 17.74 -9.75
C LEU A 116 8.61 16.87 -8.50
N LEU A 117 7.60 15.99 -8.42
CA LEU A 117 7.44 15.07 -7.30
C LEU A 117 8.66 14.14 -7.15
N VAL A 118 9.13 13.57 -8.26
CA VAL A 118 10.32 12.69 -8.26
C VAL A 118 11.57 13.47 -7.83
N MET A 119 11.77 14.70 -8.33
CA MET A 119 12.92 15.51 -7.95
C MET A 119 12.91 15.96 -6.50
N VAL A 120 11.77 16.38 -5.97
CA VAL A 120 11.68 16.72 -4.54
C VAL A 120 11.98 15.49 -3.69
N GLY A 121 11.46 14.31 -4.07
CA GLY A 121 11.77 13.05 -3.40
C GLY A 121 13.27 12.70 -3.43
N LEU A 122 13.92 12.83 -4.59
CA LEU A 122 15.35 12.57 -4.76
C LEU A 122 16.22 13.55 -3.96
N ILE A 123 15.89 14.84 -4.00
CA ILE A 123 16.58 15.87 -3.22
C ILE A 123 16.42 15.61 -1.73
N ALA A 124 15.20 15.29 -1.25
CA ALA A 124 14.97 14.97 0.15
C ALA A 124 15.78 13.72 0.58
N ALA A 125 15.80 12.68 -0.25
CA ALA A 125 16.61 11.49 -0.01
C ALA A 125 18.10 11.83 0.10
N TYR A 126 18.63 12.61 -0.84
CA TYR A 126 20.03 13.04 -0.85
C TYR A 126 20.40 13.91 0.35
N VAL A 127 19.56 14.88 0.71
CA VAL A 127 19.76 15.73 1.89
C VAL A 127 19.82 14.86 3.16
N THR A 128 18.89 13.91 3.33
CA THR A 128 18.93 13.00 4.49
C THR A 128 20.16 12.09 4.50
N TYR A 129 20.58 11.61 3.32
CA TYR A 129 21.79 10.80 3.18
C TYR A 129 23.04 11.56 3.65
N GLN A 130 23.18 12.83 3.27
CA GLN A 130 24.31 13.67 3.70
C GLN A 130 24.32 13.93 5.21
N LEU A 131 23.16 13.88 5.86
CA LEU A 131 23.03 13.98 7.32
C LEU A 131 23.32 12.65 8.04
N GLY A 132 23.76 11.63 7.30
CA GLY A 132 24.02 10.28 7.81
C GLY A 132 22.75 9.46 8.08
N VAL A 133 21.57 10.01 7.80
CA VAL A 133 20.29 9.30 7.87
C VAL A 133 20.15 8.41 6.63
N TYR A 134 19.45 7.28 6.77
CA TYR A 134 19.21 6.42 5.62
C TYR A 134 18.31 7.15 4.59
N TYR A 135 18.69 7.09 3.30
CA TYR A 135 18.05 7.86 2.23
C TYR A 135 16.54 7.61 2.08
N LEU A 136 16.05 6.42 2.51
CA LEU A 136 14.62 6.11 2.49
C LEU A 136 13.80 7.05 3.37
N VAL A 137 14.36 7.57 4.47
CA VAL A 137 13.64 8.45 5.38
C VAL A 137 13.25 9.74 4.66
N GLY A 138 14.16 10.36 3.91
CA GLY A 138 13.89 11.58 3.16
C GLY A 138 12.91 11.36 2.01
N ALA A 139 13.12 10.30 1.21
CA ALA A 139 12.23 9.94 0.11
C ALA A 139 10.79 9.68 0.60
N PHE A 140 10.67 8.91 1.68
CA PHE A 140 9.39 8.57 2.29
C PHE A 140 8.69 9.82 2.82
N LEU A 141 9.41 10.70 3.54
CA LEU A 141 8.85 11.93 4.08
C LEU A 141 8.29 12.85 2.98
N ALA A 142 9.05 13.02 1.89
CA ALA A 142 8.59 13.79 0.73
C ALA A 142 7.32 13.21 0.10
N GLY A 143 7.28 11.89 -0.13
CA GLY A 143 6.10 11.21 -0.66
C GLY A 143 4.88 11.28 0.27
N PHE A 144 5.10 11.12 1.58
CA PHE A 144 4.05 11.24 2.59
C PHE A 144 3.45 12.65 2.63
N ILE A 145 4.29 13.69 2.64
CA ILE A 145 3.84 15.09 2.61
C ILE A 145 3.12 15.41 1.31
N ALA A 146 3.63 14.94 0.16
CA ALA A 146 2.95 15.11 -1.12
C ALA A 146 1.54 14.50 -1.09
N ARG A 147 1.39 13.31 -0.50
CA ARG A 147 0.09 12.64 -0.32
C ARG A 147 -0.84 13.41 0.61
N LEU A 148 -0.34 13.96 1.72
CA LEU A 148 -1.14 14.82 2.62
C LEU A 148 -1.62 16.10 1.93
N LEU A 149 -0.76 16.70 1.10
CA LEU A 149 -1.08 17.90 0.36
C LEU A 149 -2.06 17.67 -0.80
N ARG A 150 -2.38 16.42 -1.17
CA ARG A 150 -3.39 16.08 -2.18
C ARG A 150 -4.72 16.79 -1.95
N GLN A 151 -5.14 16.93 -0.68
CA GLN A 151 -6.39 17.62 -0.34
C GLN A 151 -6.37 19.12 -0.69
N ARG A 152 -5.19 19.75 -0.66
CA ARG A 152 -5.03 21.19 -0.97
C ARG A 152 -4.57 21.45 -2.41
N MET A 153 -3.90 20.49 -3.05
CA MET A 153 -3.26 20.62 -4.37
C MET A 153 -3.56 19.38 -5.23
N PRO A 154 -4.83 19.19 -5.69
CA PRO A 154 -5.25 17.97 -6.38
C PRO A 154 -4.55 17.73 -7.72
N MET A 155 -4.06 18.78 -8.39
CA MET A 155 -3.34 18.66 -9.68
C MET A 155 -1.94 18.07 -9.52
N LEU A 156 -1.19 18.45 -8.47
CA LEU A 156 0.16 17.89 -8.22
C LEU A 156 0.08 16.39 -7.89
N ALA A 157 -0.80 16.02 -6.97
CA ALA A 157 -0.97 14.63 -6.51
C ALA A 157 -2.22 13.99 -7.11
N SER A 158 -2.43 14.18 -8.42
CA SER A 158 -3.54 13.58 -9.17
C SER A 158 -3.36 12.06 -9.27
N ASP A 159 -4.46 11.33 -9.52
CA ASP A 159 -4.39 9.87 -9.72
C ASP A 159 -3.52 9.49 -10.92
N GLU A 160 -3.43 10.35 -11.93
CA GLU A 160 -2.55 10.18 -13.09
C GLU A 160 -1.08 10.28 -12.69
N ASN A 161 -0.70 11.30 -11.92
CA ASN A 161 0.68 11.45 -11.45
C ASN A 161 1.07 10.33 -10.48
N LEU A 162 0.16 9.88 -9.61
CA LEU A 162 0.41 8.73 -8.74
C LEU A 162 0.57 7.42 -9.53
N ARG A 163 -0.22 7.23 -10.59
CA ARG A 163 -0.03 6.10 -11.53
C ARG A 163 1.30 6.21 -12.27
N ALA A 164 1.70 7.41 -12.70
CA ALA A 164 3.00 7.64 -13.32
C ALA A 164 4.16 7.29 -12.37
N ILE A 165 4.06 7.65 -11.09
CA ILE A 165 5.01 7.23 -10.05
C ILE A 165 5.03 5.71 -9.89
N GLN A 166 3.88 5.04 -9.90
CA GLN A 166 3.83 3.59 -9.81
C GLN A 166 4.45 2.91 -11.04
N MET A 167 4.21 3.42 -12.25
CA MET A 167 4.82 2.92 -13.49
C MET A 167 6.33 3.16 -13.51
N PHE A 168 6.77 4.33 -13.06
CA PHE A 168 8.18 4.63 -12.88
C PHE A 168 8.82 3.66 -11.88
N ALA A 169 8.21 3.48 -10.71
CA ALA A 169 8.71 2.56 -9.69
C ALA A 169 8.72 1.11 -10.20
N SER A 170 7.68 0.64 -10.88
CA SER A 170 7.62 -0.73 -11.39
C SER A 170 8.69 -1.02 -12.43
N PHE A 171 9.12 -0.01 -13.20
CA PHE A 171 10.27 -0.12 -14.10
C PHE A 171 11.59 -0.28 -13.32
N PHE A 172 11.81 0.50 -12.26
CA PHE A 172 13.09 0.50 -11.51
C PHE A 172 13.22 -0.58 -10.44
N VAL A 173 12.11 -1.07 -9.88
CA VAL A 173 12.11 -2.09 -8.81
C VAL A 173 12.86 -3.38 -9.22
N PRO A 174 12.67 -3.95 -10.43
CA PRO A 174 13.46 -5.09 -10.89
C PRO A 174 14.97 -4.83 -10.91
N PHE A 175 15.40 -3.65 -11.36
CA PHE A 175 16.82 -3.28 -11.38
C PHE A 175 17.40 -3.17 -9.96
N TYR A 176 16.63 -2.61 -9.01
CA TYR A 176 17.02 -2.58 -7.61
C TYR A 176 17.28 -3.99 -7.06
N PHE A 177 16.32 -4.92 -7.27
CA PHE A 177 16.49 -6.29 -6.78
C PHE A 177 17.61 -7.04 -7.48
N PHE A 178 17.80 -6.83 -8.79
CA PHE A 178 18.92 -7.40 -9.53
C PHE A 178 20.26 -6.90 -9.00
N TYR A 179 20.39 -5.58 -8.82
CA TYR A 179 21.60 -4.96 -8.28
C TYR A 179 21.92 -5.45 -6.85
N MET A 180 20.92 -5.51 -5.97
CA MET A 180 21.09 -6.05 -4.62
C MET A 180 21.45 -7.54 -4.65
N GLY A 181 20.86 -8.32 -5.57
CA GLY A 181 21.17 -9.73 -5.77
C GLY A 181 22.62 -9.98 -6.19
N MET A 182 23.18 -9.15 -7.07
CA MET A 182 24.59 -9.24 -7.46
C MET A 182 25.58 -8.88 -6.34
N ARG A 183 25.12 -8.17 -5.30
CA ARG A 183 25.93 -7.77 -4.14
C ARG A 183 25.91 -8.76 -2.99
N VAL A 184 25.18 -9.86 -3.12
CA VAL A 184 25.15 -10.91 -2.11
C VAL A 184 26.54 -11.56 -2.04
N PRO A 185 27.22 -11.53 -0.89
CA PRO A 185 28.54 -12.16 -0.76
C PRO A 185 28.43 -13.67 -0.90
N SER A 186 29.48 -14.30 -1.42
CA SER A 186 29.56 -15.77 -1.50
C SER A 186 29.41 -16.43 -0.13
N GLY A 187 29.91 -15.78 0.93
CA GLY A 187 29.76 -16.23 2.32
C GLY A 187 28.32 -16.30 2.81
N ALA A 188 27.37 -15.61 2.17
CA ALA A 188 25.94 -15.68 2.52
C ALA A 188 25.21 -16.87 1.88
N LEU A 189 25.83 -17.49 0.87
CA LEU A 189 25.29 -18.64 0.14
C LEU A 189 25.86 -19.93 0.72
N ASN A 190 25.51 -20.21 1.97
CA ASN A 190 25.94 -21.42 2.69
C ASN A 190 24.75 -22.16 3.33
N TRP A 191 24.98 -23.41 3.73
CA TRP A 191 23.95 -24.25 4.34
C TRP A 191 23.46 -23.73 5.68
N ASP A 192 24.34 -23.14 6.50
CA ASP A 192 23.97 -22.56 7.79
C ASP A 192 23.00 -21.39 7.60
N ALA A 193 23.25 -20.52 6.61
CA ALA A 193 22.39 -19.39 6.27
C ALA A 193 21.00 -19.88 5.85
N LEU A 194 20.94 -20.97 5.08
CA LEU A 194 19.68 -21.62 4.71
C LEU A 194 18.93 -22.16 5.93
N LEU A 195 19.62 -22.90 6.79
CA LEU A 195 19.01 -23.47 8.00
C LEU A 195 18.53 -22.39 8.96
N TRP A 196 19.34 -21.35 9.20
CA TRP A 196 18.96 -20.22 10.02
C TRP A 196 17.81 -19.43 9.41
N GLY A 197 17.79 -19.20 8.10
CA GLY A 197 16.69 -18.50 7.42
C GLY A 197 15.37 -19.27 7.48
N ILE A 198 15.42 -20.59 7.29
CA ILE A 198 14.25 -21.47 7.45
C ILE A 198 13.80 -21.51 8.92
N GLY A 199 14.73 -21.66 9.86
CA GLY A 199 14.46 -21.66 11.30
C GLY A 199 13.80 -20.35 11.76
N LEU A 200 14.35 -19.21 11.34
CA LEU A 200 13.74 -17.90 11.57
C LEU A 200 12.31 -17.84 11.00
N THR A 201 12.08 -18.39 9.81
CA THR A 201 10.75 -18.40 9.21
C THR A 201 9.78 -19.24 10.02
N ILE A 202 10.15 -20.48 10.37
CA ILE A 202 9.30 -21.40 11.15
C ILE A 202 8.94 -20.82 12.52
N VAL A 203 9.84 -20.05 13.14
CA VAL A 203 9.61 -19.45 14.46
C VAL A 203 8.91 -18.10 14.37
N VAL A 204 9.48 -17.15 13.63
CA VAL A 204 9.06 -15.75 13.63
C VAL A 204 7.75 -15.56 12.86
N LEU A 205 7.56 -16.23 11.71
CA LEU A 205 6.37 -16.03 10.90
C LEU A 205 5.08 -16.43 11.64
N PRO A 206 4.97 -17.62 12.27
CA PRO A 206 3.79 -17.96 13.07
C PRO A 206 3.58 -17.03 14.26
N LEU A 207 4.66 -16.64 14.96
CA LEU A 207 4.56 -15.69 16.08
C LEU A 207 4.05 -14.32 15.64
N ARG A 208 4.47 -13.85 14.46
CA ARG A 208 4.05 -12.57 13.90
C ARG A 208 2.59 -12.61 13.47
N ILE A 209 2.19 -13.64 12.72
CA ILE A 209 0.79 -13.86 12.31
C ILE A 209 -0.10 -14.00 13.55
N GLY A 210 0.26 -14.88 14.48
CA GLY A 210 -0.49 -15.14 15.70
C GLY A 210 -0.64 -13.91 16.58
N SER A 211 0.40 -13.07 16.68
CA SER A 211 0.34 -11.82 17.43
C SER A 211 -0.61 -10.79 16.81
N ILE A 212 -0.57 -10.62 15.50
CA ILE A 212 -1.46 -9.67 14.80
C ILE A 212 -2.89 -10.18 14.86
N TRP A 213 -3.09 -11.49 14.63
CA TRP A 213 -4.37 -12.16 14.76
C TRP A 213 -4.98 -11.98 16.16
N LEU A 214 -4.20 -12.25 17.21
CA LEU A 214 -4.65 -12.13 18.60
C LEU A 214 -5.00 -10.68 18.95
N HIS A 215 -4.14 -9.72 18.57
CA HIS A 215 -4.42 -8.30 18.77
C HIS A 215 -5.75 -7.92 18.10
N ARG A 216 -5.98 -8.30 16.84
CA ARG A 216 -7.24 -7.98 16.14
C ARG A 216 -8.45 -8.65 16.79
N ARG A 217 -8.31 -9.88 17.27
CA ARG A 217 -9.37 -10.58 18.01
C ARG A 217 -9.74 -9.88 19.32
N MET A 218 -8.76 -9.31 20.02
CA MET A 218 -8.97 -8.60 21.28
C MET A 218 -9.57 -7.19 21.10
N THR A 219 -9.26 -6.50 20.00
CA THR A 219 -9.75 -5.12 19.76
C THR A 219 -11.22 -5.05 19.32
N GLY A 220 -11.90 -6.20 19.14
CA GLY A 220 -13.35 -6.32 19.03
C GLY A 220 -13.96 -6.05 17.64
N GLY A 221 -14.76 -7.01 17.15
CA GLY A 221 -15.66 -6.85 15.99
C GLY A 221 -15.38 -7.76 14.77
N GLU A 222 -14.21 -8.39 14.68
CA GLU A 222 -13.77 -9.06 13.44
C GLU A 222 -13.81 -10.59 13.53
N THR A 223 -14.13 -11.22 12.40
CA THR A 223 -14.14 -12.70 12.29
C THR A 223 -12.73 -13.27 12.47
N ALA A 224 -12.63 -14.47 13.04
CA ALA A 224 -11.34 -15.14 13.23
C ALA A 224 -10.59 -15.37 11.92
N MET A 225 -11.33 -15.68 10.85
CA MET A 225 -10.77 -15.87 9.51
C MET A 225 -10.31 -14.53 8.90
N GLY A 226 -11.12 -13.47 8.98
CA GLY A 226 -10.71 -12.15 8.49
C GLY A 226 -9.49 -11.60 9.24
N SER A 227 -9.42 -11.87 10.55
CA SER A 227 -8.24 -11.59 11.39
C SER A 227 -6.98 -12.27 10.83
N LEU A 228 -7.09 -13.55 10.49
CA LEU A 228 -5.98 -14.37 10.02
C LEU A 228 -5.51 -13.94 8.62
N ARG A 229 -6.45 -13.64 7.73
CA ARG A 229 -6.16 -13.21 6.35
C ARG A 229 -5.38 -11.90 6.31
N VAL A 230 -5.75 -10.91 7.12
CA VAL A 230 -4.98 -9.66 7.25
C VAL A 230 -3.61 -9.89 7.89
N ALA A 231 -3.53 -10.73 8.93
CA ALA A 231 -2.26 -11.05 9.58
C ALA A 231 -1.30 -11.72 8.58
N THR A 232 -1.80 -12.66 7.77
CA THR A 232 -1.05 -13.30 6.69
C THR A 232 -0.67 -12.30 5.60
N ALA A 233 -1.57 -11.41 5.18
CA ALA A 233 -1.27 -10.40 4.16
C ALA A 233 -0.20 -9.37 4.58
N LEU A 234 0.01 -9.19 5.90
CA LEU A 234 1.08 -8.35 6.46
C LEU A 234 2.44 -9.07 6.56
N ALA A 235 2.51 -10.36 6.23
CA ALA A 235 3.73 -11.15 6.33
C ALA A 235 4.93 -10.65 5.50
N PRO A 236 4.79 -10.08 4.29
CA PRO A 236 5.94 -9.67 3.49
C PRO A 236 6.84 -8.65 4.19
N THR A 237 8.15 -8.90 4.21
CA THR A 237 9.17 -8.02 4.82
C THR A 237 10.25 -7.56 3.83
N LEU A 238 10.21 -8.05 2.58
CA LEU A 238 11.31 -8.04 1.60
C LEU A 238 12.22 -6.80 1.58
N ILE A 239 11.70 -5.65 1.12
CA ILE A 239 12.53 -4.47 0.86
C ILE A 239 13.19 -3.97 2.15
N PHE A 240 12.44 -3.95 3.26
CA PHE A 240 12.95 -3.52 4.56
C PHE A 240 14.01 -4.46 5.09
N THR A 241 13.77 -5.77 5.02
CA THR A 241 14.73 -6.78 5.47
C THR A 241 16.03 -6.72 4.67
N LEU A 242 15.96 -6.55 3.35
CA LEU A 242 17.16 -6.38 2.51
C LEU A 242 17.98 -5.16 2.93
N VAL A 243 17.32 -4.02 3.13
CA VAL A 243 17.96 -2.77 3.56
C VAL A 243 18.62 -2.95 4.93
N LEU A 244 17.89 -3.49 5.90
CA LEU A 244 18.37 -3.67 7.26
C LEU A 244 19.48 -4.72 7.34
N ALA A 245 19.38 -5.83 6.59
CA ALA A 245 20.44 -6.82 6.48
C ALA A 245 21.72 -6.18 5.92
N THR A 246 21.59 -5.31 4.91
CA THR A 246 22.74 -4.59 4.33
C THR A 246 23.36 -3.64 5.35
N ILE A 247 22.56 -2.88 6.10
CA ILE A 247 23.04 -2.01 7.19
C ILE A 247 23.75 -2.83 8.27
N LEU A 248 23.15 -3.94 8.72
CA LEU A 248 23.70 -4.83 9.74
C LEU A 248 25.07 -5.38 9.31
N ARG A 249 25.21 -5.78 8.06
CA ARG A 249 26.48 -6.29 7.51
C ARG A 249 27.52 -5.18 7.31
N GLU A 250 27.17 -4.10 6.60
CA GLU A 250 28.13 -3.08 6.19
C GLU A 250 28.55 -2.14 7.34
N ARG A 251 27.62 -1.80 8.26
CA ARG A 251 27.92 -0.87 9.35
C ARG A 251 28.24 -1.56 10.67
N PHE A 252 27.59 -2.69 10.95
CA PHE A 252 27.75 -3.41 12.22
C PHE A 252 28.51 -4.73 12.09
N GLN A 253 29.03 -5.05 10.89
CA GLN A 253 29.87 -6.23 10.63
C GLN A 253 29.23 -7.55 11.06
N VAL A 254 27.90 -7.63 10.99
CA VAL A 254 27.18 -8.89 11.19
C VAL A 254 27.61 -9.89 10.11
N SER A 255 27.76 -11.16 10.51
CA SER A 255 28.30 -12.20 9.64
C SER A 255 27.48 -12.40 8.36
N ASP A 256 28.16 -12.84 7.30
CA ASP A 256 27.52 -13.14 6.02
C ASP A 256 26.44 -14.23 6.15
N THR A 257 26.59 -15.16 7.10
CA THR A 257 25.56 -16.18 7.41
C THR A 257 24.25 -15.56 7.88
N TRP A 258 24.30 -14.59 8.81
CA TRP A 258 23.09 -13.88 9.27
C TRP A 258 22.48 -13.02 8.17
N TYR A 259 23.32 -12.39 7.35
CA TYR A 259 22.86 -11.68 6.16
C TYR A 259 22.06 -12.60 5.23
N GLY A 260 22.63 -13.77 4.88
CA GLY A 260 21.95 -14.77 4.04
C GLY A 260 20.66 -15.31 4.68
N ALA A 261 20.68 -15.59 5.99
CA ALA A 261 19.50 -16.05 6.72
C ALA A 261 18.34 -15.03 6.65
N LEU A 262 18.65 -13.74 6.78
CA LEU A 262 17.65 -12.67 6.65
C LEU A 262 17.10 -12.57 5.22
N LEU A 263 17.91 -12.78 4.18
CA LEU A 263 17.42 -12.81 2.79
C LEU A 263 16.43 -13.97 2.56
N ILE A 264 16.76 -15.15 3.09
CA ILE A 264 15.91 -16.34 2.98
C ILE A 264 14.60 -16.14 3.75
N TYR A 265 14.68 -15.63 4.98
CA TYR A 265 13.51 -15.22 5.75
C TYR A 265 12.64 -14.21 4.99
N ALA A 266 13.25 -13.19 4.40
CA ALA A 266 12.57 -12.16 3.64
C ALA A 266 11.82 -12.73 2.42
N ALA A 267 12.47 -13.63 1.67
CA ALA A 267 11.88 -14.29 0.51
C ALA A 267 10.69 -15.17 0.91
N LEU A 268 10.87 -16.05 1.90
CA LEU A 268 9.82 -16.98 2.34
C LEU A 268 8.59 -16.24 2.91
N THR A 269 8.81 -15.24 3.76
CA THR A 269 7.70 -14.44 4.32
C THR A 269 6.97 -13.62 3.27
N THR A 270 7.62 -13.28 2.17
CA THR A 270 7.05 -12.50 1.07
C THR A 270 6.23 -13.36 0.11
N TRP A 271 6.65 -14.61 -0.14
CA TRP A 271 5.88 -15.54 -0.97
C TRP A 271 4.68 -16.14 -0.23
N PHE A 272 4.75 -16.24 1.10
CA PHE A 272 3.74 -16.90 1.91
C PHE A 272 2.28 -16.45 1.64
N PRO A 273 1.95 -15.15 1.56
CA PRO A 273 0.56 -14.73 1.32
C PRO A 273 0.07 -15.13 -0.07
N SER A 274 0.94 -15.13 -1.09
CA SER A 274 0.57 -15.55 -2.43
C SER A 274 0.25 -17.04 -2.51
N LEU A 275 0.85 -17.87 -1.65
CA LEU A 275 0.55 -19.29 -1.59
C LEU A 275 -0.78 -19.60 -0.88
N VAL A 276 -1.14 -18.79 0.13
CA VAL A 276 -2.27 -19.07 1.03
C VAL A 276 -3.52 -18.24 0.71
N LEU A 277 -3.36 -17.05 0.12
CA LEU A 277 -4.44 -16.06 -0.10
C LEU A 277 -4.63 -15.66 -1.57
N ALA A 278 -3.89 -16.27 -2.51
CA ALA A 278 -4.09 -15.97 -3.92
C ALA A 278 -5.54 -16.24 -4.34
N LYS A 279 -6.09 -15.34 -5.17
CA LYS A 279 -7.33 -15.64 -5.87
C LYS A 279 -7.09 -16.85 -6.79
N PRO A 280 -8.02 -17.81 -6.85
CA PRO A 280 -7.98 -18.81 -7.91
C PRO A 280 -7.98 -18.07 -9.25
N VAL A 281 -7.09 -18.49 -10.16
CA VAL A 281 -7.02 -17.93 -11.51
C VAL A 281 -8.35 -18.25 -12.19
N ASP A 282 -9.15 -17.24 -12.51
CA ASP A 282 -10.35 -17.42 -13.32
C ASP A 282 -9.90 -17.78 -14.75
N PHE A 283 -9.79 -19.07 -15.04
CA PHE A 283 -9.54 -19.58 -16.39
C PHE A 283 -10.72 -19.37 -17.34
N ASN A 284 -11.80 -18.71 -16.89
CA ASN A 284 -13.01 -18.46 -17.67
C ASN A 284 -12.85 -17.35 -18.72
N VAL A 285 -11.65 -16.79 -18.90
CA VAL A 285 -11.34 -15.81 -19.95
C VAL A 285 -11.36 -16.42 -21.37
N LEU A 286 -11.33 -17.75 -21.50
CA LEU A 286 -11.39 -18.44 -22.80
C LEU A 286 -12.81 -18.70 -23.34
N VAL A 287 -13.86 -18.31 -22.61
CA VAL A 287 -15.24 -18.34 -23.11
C VAL A 287 -15.90 -17.00 -22.85
N SER A 288 -15.37 -15.95 -23.47
CA SER A 288 -16.26 -14.82 -23.80
C SER A 288 -17.30 -15.37 -24.77
N PRO A 289 -18.62 -15.28 -24.51
CA PRO A 289 -19.60 -15.54 -25.54
C PRO A 289 -19.24 -14.64 -26.71
N LEU A 290 -19.08 -15.22 -27.91
CA LEU A 290 -18.83 -14.45 -29.13
C LEU A 290 -19.79 -13.25 -29.12
N PRO A 291 -19.30 -12.02 -29.36
CA PRO A 291 -20.19 -10.86 -29.41
C PRO A 291 -21.32 -11.20 -30.39
N GLU A 292 -22.55 -11.16 -29.90
CA GLU A 292 -23.72 -11.47 -30.72
C GLU A 292 -23.61 -10.71 -32.04
N PRO A 293 -23.78 -11.38 -33.19
CA PRO A 293 -23.70 -10.72 -34.47
C PRO A 293 -24.65 -9.53 -34.45
N LEU A 294 -24.20 -8.36 -34.92
CA LEU A 294 -24.95 -7.10 -34.88
C LEU A 294 -26.40 -7.25 -35.41
N GLN A 295 -26.63 -8.20 -36.30
CA GLN A 295 -27.95 -8.60 -36.80
C GLN A 295 -28.90 -9.12 -35.71
N ALA A 296 -28.42 -9.91 -34.73
CA ALA A 296 -29.22 -10.39 -33.61
C ALA A 296 -29.63 -9.25 -32.67
N ARG A 297 -28.70 -8.32 -32.38
CA ARG A 297 -29.02 -7.10 -31.61
C ARG A 297 -30.02 -6.19 -32.32
N GLN A 298 -29.88 -6.04 -33.63
CA GLN A 298 -30.80 -5.22 -34.43
C GLN A 298 -32.20 -5.88 -34.53
N ALA A 299 -32.27 -7.20 -34.69
CA ALA A 299 -33.53 -7.95 -34.68
C ALA A 299 -34.23 -7.88 -33.33
N ALA A 300 -33.50 -8.02 -32.22
CA ALA A 300 -34.06 -7.89 -30.87
C ALA A 300 -34.56 -6.45 -30.59
N ALA A 301 -33.84 -5.43 -31.05
CA ALA A 301 -34.25 -4.04 -30.93
C ALA A 301 -35.48 -3.71 -31.80
N ALA A 302 -35.55 -4.27 -33.01
CA ALA A 302 -36.71 -4.14 -33.90
C ALA A 302 -37.94 -4.83 -33.30
N SER A 303 -37.79 -6.04 -32.78
CA SER A 303 -38.88 -6.77 -32.12
C SER A 303 -39.40 -6.01 -30.90
N LYS A 304 -38.53 -5.45 -30.04
CA LYS A 304 -38.96 -4.63 -28.90
C LYS A 304 -39.72 -3.37 -29.30
N LYS A 305 -39.28 -2.69 -30.36
CA LYS A 305 -40.00 -1.51 -30.89
C LYS A 305 -41.37 -1.90 -31.44
N GLN A 306 -41.48 -3.06 -32.07
CA GLN A 306 -42.74 -3.53 -32.63
C GLN A 306 -43.72 -3.94 -31.53
N THR A 307 -43.26 -4.62 -30.47
CA THR A 307 -44.11 -4.92 -29.29
C THR A 307 -44.60 -3.66 -28.59
N ALA A 308 -43.71 -2.67 -28.38
CA ALA A 308 -44.08 -1.41 -27.75
C ALA A 308 -45.10 -0.60 -28.59
N ALA A 309 -45.02 -0.67 -29.92
CA ALA A 309 -45.98 -0.02 -30.82
C ALA A 309 -47.35 -0.70 -30.76
N THR A 310 -47.40 -2.04 -30.68
CA THR A 310 -48.64 -2.81 -30.54
C THR A 310 -49.32 -2.55 -29.20
N ASP A 311 -48.54 -2.46 -28.12
CA ASP A 311 -49.07 -2.15 -26.78
C ASP A 311 -49.62 -0.72 -26.70
N ALA A 312 -48.96 0.23 -27.36
CA ALA A 312 -49.45 1.61 -27.46
C ALA A 312 -50.75 1.72 -28.27
N ALA A 313 -50.86 1.01 -29.39
CA ALA A 313 -52.07 0.97 -30.20
C ALA A 313 -53.25 0.33 -29.44
N THR A 314 -52.98 -0.74 -28.68
CA THR A 314 -53.99 -1.43 -27.86
C THR A 314 -54.52 -0.53 -26.74
N ASN A 315 -53.62 0.19 -26.05
CA ASN A 315 -54.01 1.15 -25.01
C ASN A 315 -54.79 2.36 -25.55
N GLN A 316 -54.54 2.76 -26.80
CA GLN A 316 -55.25 3.87 -27.43
C GLN A 316 -56.67 3.46 -27.88
N ALA A 317 -56.82 2.23 -28.39
CA ALA A 317 -58.13 1.66 -28.70
C ALA A 317 -59.00 1.48 -27.43
N ASP A 318 -58.40 1.03 -26.32
CA ASP A 318 -59.11 0.83 -25.05
C ASP A 318 -59.55 2.15 -24.39
N ARG A 319 -58.80 3.25 -24.62
CA ARG A 319 -59.23 4.60 -24.20
C ARG A 319 -60.41 5.15 -25.01
N LEU A 320 -60.47 4.85 -26.31
CA LEU A 320 -61.56 5.32 -27.18
C LEU A 320 -62.86 4.52 -27.00
N ALA A 321 -62.79 3.33 -26.40
CA ALA A 321 -63.95 2.48 -26.12
C ALA A 321 -64.64 2.75 -24.77
N ARG A 322 -64.07 3.59 -23.91
CA ARG A 322 -64.71 3.97 -22.63
C ARG A 322 -65.64 5.16 -22.80
N PRO A 323 -66.96 5.03 -22.52
CA PRO A 323 -67.85 6.18 -22.51
C PRO A 323 -67.52 7.12 -21.34
N GLU A 324 -67.53 8.44 -21.60
CA GLU A 324 -67.29 9.47 -20.60
C GLU A 324 -68.30 9.38 -19.43
N PRO A 325 -67.86 9.51 -18.17
CA PRO A 325 -68.79 9.63 -17.05
C PRO A 325 -69.49 10.99 -17.11
N ALA A 326 -70.83 10.96 -17.06
CA ALA A 326 -71.68 12.15 -17.07
C ALA A 326 -71.29 13.13 -15.95
N ALA A 327 -71.11 14.40 -16.32
CA ALA A 327 -70.80 15.49 -15.42
C ALA A 327 -71.91 15.67 -14.37
N SER A 328 -71.60 15.43 -13.10
CA SER A 328 -72.42 15.85 -11.97
C SER A 328 -72.31 17.37 -11.80
N VAL A 329 -73.42 18.08 -12.02
CA VAL A 329 -73.58 19.51 -11.76
C VAL A 329 -73.55 19.72 -10.25
N ASP A 330 -72.47 20.30 -9.73
CA ASP A 330 -72.33 20.67 -8.32
C ASP A 330 -72.61 22.18 -8.18
N THR A 331 -73.76 22.52 -7.61
CA THR A 331 -74.17 23.90 -7.32
C THR A 331 -73.56 24.34 -5.99
N ALA A 332 -72.54 25.20 -6.04
CA ALA A 332 -72.02 25.91 -4.86
C ALA A 332 -72.66 27.32 -4.74
N PRO A 333 -73.03 27.79 -3.53
CA PRO A 333 -73.64 29.11 -3.33
C PRO A 333 -72.59 30.22 -3.23
N PRO A 334 -72.96 31.49 -3.50
CA PRO A 334 -72.02 32.61 -3.44
C PRO A 334 -71.79 33.06 -1.99
N SER A 335 -70.53 33.31 -1.63
CA SER A 335 -70.18 34.09 -0.43
C SER A 335 -70.16 35.58 -0.77
N PRO A 336 -70.76 36.47 0.03
CA PRO A 336 -70.66 37.91 -0.14
C PRO A 336 -69.34 38.43 0.45
N GLY A 337 -68.75 39.41 -0.22
CA GLY A 337 -67.52 40.06 0.20
C GLY A 337 -67.68 40.99 1.42
N ASN A 338 -66.60 41.05 2.19
CA ASN A 338 -65.91 42.26 2.66
C ASN A 338 -64.55 41.85 3.22
#